data_AF-A0A2S0MLF0-F1
#
_entry.id   AF-A0A2S0MLF0-F1
#
_cell.length_a   1.000
_cell.length_b   1.000
_cell.length_c   1.000
_cell.angle_alpha   90.00
_cell.angle_beta   90.00
_cell.angle_gamma   90.00
#
_symmetry.space_group_name_H-M   'P 1'
#
loop_
_entity.id
_entity.type
_entity.pdbx_description
1 polymer ?
#
loop_
_entity_poly.entity_id
_entity_poly.type
_entity_poly.pdbx_seq_one_letter_code
_entity_poly.pdbx_strand_id
1 'polypeptide(L)'
;MGKTTMAEAQLIGRGARYFPFMAPDQPEAAREKRKYDSAVDTPLRILEELHYHCSHNPKYVQDIRNALRQTGMLDETARTVRLRLKDSFKKTDLYERDHVWVNDRVKNPRNGVAGLDAYRIEGSFAYPNLMTGRVTEASAFGGGQLTLTPNATDPVARDFKLSEFGKAILGFAMDANEFFHFGNLRAYFPQLGSAAQFVCADTYLGGVTVSVRGLSDDLDNLTARQKLDIAQYVLHQIESGVKRESVEYVGTRDFKPYPIKDRFTDKVLKLRIEGETGRSWGESNVPGLDQINLSGKDWHVYDDSFGTDQEKHFIKYLHDQEARLRSVYDDFYLLRNEKAVKLYDFDTGRAFEPDFVLFLRKKNQSANTILQLFIEPKGDHLRPQDDWKQDFLAQVKTEARLETIFQGRDYTVLGLPFFNETGQTNADFKLSFDGLL
;
A
#
# COMPACT_ATOMS: atom_id res chain seq x y z
N MET A 1 39.79 -13.85 -16.16
CA MET A 1 38.62 -13.85 -17.06
C MET A 1 39.01 -13.21 -18.39
N GLY A 2 38.51 -13.73 -19.51
CA GLY A 2 38.80 -13.16 -20.84
C GLY A 2 38.03 -11.86 -21.06
N LYS A 3 38.66 -10.88 -21.75
CA LYS A 3 38.00 -9.60 -22.12
C LYS A 3 36.70 -9.82 -22.90
N THR A 4 36.62 -10.88 -23.70
CA THR A 4 35.44 -11.27 -24.49
C THR A 4 34.24 -11.61 -23.62
N THR A 5 34.42 -12.39 -22.54
CA THR A 5 33.34 -12.81 -21.63
C THR A 5 32.70 -11.62 -20.91
N MET A 6 33.50 -10.62 -20.54
CA MET A 6 32.99 -9.40 -19.89
C MET A 6 32.17 -8.54 -20.87
N ALA A 7 32.62 -8.43 -22.12
CA ALA A 7 31.88 -7.72 -23.16
C ALA A 7 30.55 -8.42 -23.48
N GLU A 8 30.54 -9.75 -23.49
CA GLU A 8 29.32 -10.55 -23.68
C GLU A 8 28.35 -10.42 -22.50
N ALA A 9 28.82 -10.47 -21.25
CA ALA A 9 27.98 -10.21 -20.07
C ALA A 9 27.34 -8.81 -20.13
N GLN A 10 28.09 -7.80 -20.56
CA GLN A 10 27.55 -6.45 -20.77
C GLN A 10 26.53 -6.40 -21.90
N LEU A 11 26.72 -7.16 -22.98
CA LEU A 11 25.77 -7.27 -24.09
C LEU A 11 24.45 -7.92 -23.64
N ILE A 12 24.54 -8.99 -22.83
CA ILE A 12 23.39 -9.63 -22.19
C ILE A 12 22.62 -8.60 -21.34
N GLY A 13 23.32 -7.78 -20.55
CA GLY A 13 22.71 -6.68 -19.79
C GLY A 13 22.01 -5.64 -20.66
N ARG A 14 22.57 -5.27 -21.82
CA ARG A 14 21.92 -4.34 -22.76
C ARG A 14 20.67 -4.93 -23.44
N GLY A 15 20.65 -6.25 -23.62
CA GLY A 15 19.50 -7.00 -24.15
C GLY A 15 18.41 -7.29 -23.13
N ALA A 16 18.74 -7.30 -21.83
CA ALA A 16 17.83 -7.53 -20.72
C ALA A 16 16.98 -6.27 -20.39
N ARG A 17 16.21 -5.75 -21.36
CA ARG A 17 15.30 -4.63 -21.12
C ARG A 17 13.97 -5.13 -20.55
N TYR A 18 13.52 -4.52 -19.47
CA TYR A 18 12.21 -4.82 -18.89
C TYR A 18 11.10 -4.24 -19.77
N PHE A 19 10.16 -5.07 -20.20
CA PHE A 19 8.96 -4.61 -20.91
C PHE A 19 7.85 -4.32 -19.90
N PRO A 20 7.39 -3.07 -19.73
CA PRO A 20 6.41 -2.74 -18.70
C PRO A 20 5.03 -3.35 -18.99
N PHE A 21 4.56 -4.21 -18.09
CA PHE A 21 3.23 -4.83 -18.18
C PHE A 21 2.45 -4.72 -16.86
N MET A 22 1.13 -4.79 -16.97
CA MET A 22 0.23 -4.93 -15.81
C MET A 22 0.00 -6.42 -15.59
N ALA A 23 0.30 -6.89 -14.38
CA ALA A 23 0.04 -8.27 -13.98
C ALA A 23 -1.44 -8.41 -13.58
N PRO A 24 -2.20 -9.36 -14.15
CA PRO A 24 -3.60 -9.56 -13.77
C PRO A 24 -3.79 -9.89 -12.29
N ASP A 25 -2.82 -10.58 -11.70
CA ASP A 25 -2.76 -11.03 -10.30
C ASP A 25 -2.06 -10.02 -9.35
N GLN A 26 -1.39 -9.01 -9.90
CA GLN A 26 -0.78 -7.90 -9.15
C GLN A 26 -1.04 -6.55 -9.84
N PRO A 27 -2.32 -6.13 -9.97
CA PRO A 27 -2.69 -4.91 -10.70
C PRO A 27 -2.13 -3.62 -10.09
N GLU A 28 -1.73 -3.66 -8.81
CA GLU A 28 -1.07 -2.56 -8.10
C GLU A 28 0.43 -2.46 -8.33
N ALA A 29 1.08 -3.51 -8.82
CA ALA A 29 2.51 -3.50 -9.01
C ALA A 29 2.86 -2.51 -10.13
N ALA A 30 3.77 -1.58 -9.82
CA ALA A 30 4.18 -0.56 -10.77
C ALA A 30 4.61 -1.20 -12.10
N ARG A 31 4.12 -0.65 -13.20
CA ARG A 31 4.17 -1.30 -14.51
C ARG A 31 5.61 -1.55 -14.94
N GLU A 32 6.52 -0.67 -14.55
CA GLU A 32 7.96 -0.63 -14.82
C GLU A 32 8.81 -1.44 -13.83
N LYS A 33 8.22 -2.05 -12.79
CA LYS A 33 8.92 -2.88 -11.82
C LYS A 33 8.64 -4.37 -12.04
N ARG A 34 9.67 -5.20 -11.79
CA ARG A 34 9.58 -6.67 -11.80
C ARG A 34 8.67 -7.17 -10.66
N LYS A 35 7.92 -8.24 -10.91
CA LYS A 35 6.78 -8.69 -10.09
C LYS A 35 6.95 -10.14 -9.60
N TYR A 36 7.77 -10.93 -10.28
CA TYR A 36 7.90 -12.39 -10.08
C TYR A 36 9.32 -12.84 -9.73
N ASP A 37 10.22 -11.93 -9.33
CA ASP A 37 11.62 -12.26 -8.98
C ASP A 37 11.75 -13.36 -7.91
N SER A 38 10.84 -13.37 -6.94
CA SER A 38 10.78 -14.36 -5.86
C SER A 38 9.73 -15.45 -6.10
N ALA A 39 8.88 -15.31 -7.13
CA ALA A 39 7.75 -16.20 -7.39
C ALA A 39 8.16 -17.27 -8.41
N VAL A 40 9.03 -18.18 -7.96
CA VAL A 40 9.73 -19.14 -8.84
C VAL A 40 8.78 -20.01 -9.65
N ASP A 41 7.62 -20.34 -9.07
CA ASP A 41 6.61 -21.25 -9.63
C ASP A 41 5.56 -20.55 -10.52
N THR A 42 5.60 -19.23 -10.64
CA THR A 42 4.58 -18.49 -11.41
C THR A 42 4.87 -18.57 -12.91
N PRO A 43 3.92 -19.03 -13.76
CA PRO A 43 4.13 -19.09 -15.21
C PRO A 43 4.45 -17.72 -15.85
N LEU A 44 3.87 -16.64 -15.32
CA LEU A 44 4.12 -15.27 -15.79
C LEU A 44 5.54 -14.76 -15.51
N ARG A 45 6.32 -15.47 -14.69
CA ARG A 45 7.75 -15.19 -14.48
C ARG A 45 8.54 -15.22 -15.78
N ILE A 46 8.10 -15.98 -16.78
CA ILE A 46 8.70 -15.99 -18.12
C ILE A 46 8.79 -14.60 -18.77
N LEU A 47 7.88 -13.68 -18.40
CA LEU A 47 7.88 -12.29 -18.89
C LEU A 47 9.03 -11.45 -18.31
N GLU A 48 9.68 -11.95 -17.26
CA GLU A 48 10.74 -11.26 -16.52
C GLU A 48 12.06 -12.04 -16.53
N GLU A 49 12.14 -13.14 -17.26
CA GLU A 49 13.33 -13.97 -17.42
C GLU A 49 14.00 -13.74 -18.78
N LEU A 50 15.32 -13.82 -18.79
CA LEU A 50 16.11 -13.86 -20.01
C LEU A 50 16.80 -15.22 -20.10
N HIS A 51 16.39 -16.03 -21.08
CA HIS A 51 17.04 -17.30 -21.36
C HIS A 51 18.20 -17.09 -22.33
N TYR A 52 19.42 -17.35 -21.87
CA TYR A 52 20.61 -17.38 -22.70
C TYR A 52 20.97 -18.82 -23.04
N HIS A 53 20.98 -19.14 -24.33
CA HIS A 53 21.35 -20.47 -24.83
C HIS A 53 22.73 -20.41 -25.49
N CYS A 54 23.62 -21.31 -25.08
CA CYS A 54 24.90 -21.52 -25.74
C CYS A 54 25.09 -23.00 -26.07
N SER A 55 25.96 -23.31 -27.03
CA SER A 55 26.44 -24.68 -27.25
C SER A 55 27.10 -25.22 -25.98
N HIS A 56 27.10 -26.53 -25.79
CA HIS A 56 27.58 -27.17 -24.56
C HIS A 56 29.09 -26.92 -24.34
N ASN A 57 29.41 -25.86 -23.60
CA ASN A 57 30.76 -25.48 -23.21
C ASN A 57 30.77 -25.12 -21.71
N PRO A 58 31.05 -26.10 -20.82
CA PRO A 58 30.96 -25.90 -19.37
C PRO A 58 31.84 -24.76 -18.84
N LYS A 59 33.04 -24.59 -19.41
CA LYS A 59 33.98 -23.54 -19.01
C LYS A 59 33.45 -22.15 -19.35
N TYR A 60 32.90 -22.00 -20.55
CA TYR A 60 32.26 -20.76 -20.99
C TYR A 60 31.05 -20.39 -20.10
N VAL A 61 30.18 -21.35 -19.80
CA VAL A 61 29.02 -21.14 -18.92
C VAL A 61 29.48 -20.68 -17.53
N GLN A 62 30.54 -21.28 -16.99
CA GLN A 62 31.09 -20.89 -15.70
C GLN A 62 31.68 -19.47 -15.73
N ASP A 63 32.47 -19.15 -16.76
CA ASP A 63 33.07 -17.83 -16.94
C ASP A 63 31.99 -16.74 -17.08
N ILE A 64 30.92 -16.99 -17.84
CA ILE A 64 29.80 -16.05 -18.00
C ILE A 64 28.98 -15.89 -16.71
N ARG A 65 28.73 -16.98 -15.96
CA ARG A 65 28.05 -16.87 -14.66
C ARG A 65 28.86 -16.02 -13.69
N ASN A 66 30.18 -16.20 -13.67
CA ASN A 66 31.05 -15.39 -12.83
C ASN A 66 31.08 -13.91 -13.28
N ALA A 67 31.12 -13.64 -14.59
CA ALA A 67 31.04 -12.28 -15.11
C ALA A 67 29.70 -11.61 -14.77
N LEU A 68 28.57 -12.31 -14.96
CA LEU A 68 27.23 -11.82 -14.62
C LEU A 68 27.10 -11.52 -13.12
N ARG A 69 27.67 -12.36 -12.25
CA ARG A 69 27.78 -12.11 -10.80
C ARG A 69 28.57 -10.84 -10.50
N GLN A 70 29.77 -10.68 -11.08
CA GLN A 70 30.61 -9.48 -10.90
C GLN A 70 29.90 -8.20 -11.36
N THR A 71 29.06 -8.28 -12.38
CA THR A 71 28.25 -7.14 -12.85
C THR A 71 26.98 -6.90 -12.02
N GLY A 72 26.71 -7.70 -10.98
CA GLY A 72 25.51 -7.61 -10.15
C GLY A 72 24.22 -8.11 -10.82
N MET A 73 24.33 -8.79 -11.97
CA MET A 73 23.18 -9.32 -12.71
C MET A 73 22.70 -10.68 -12.21
N LEU A 74 23.54 -11.43 -11.50
CA LEU A 74 23.18 -12.67 -10.82
C LEU A 74 23.39 -12.52 -9.32
N ASP A 75 22.36 -12.89 -8.56
CA ASP A 75 22.34 -12.82 -7.10
C ASP A 75 23.26 -13.91 -6.51
N GLU A 76 24.35 -13.50 -5.86
CA GLU A 76 25.32 -14.43 -5.23
C GLU A 76 24.83 -14.99 -3.90
N THR A 77 23.88 -14.30 -3.27
CA THR A 77 23.50 -14.53 -1.88
C THR A 77 22.13 -15.16 -1.75
N ALA A 78 21.59 -15.83 -2.76
CA ALA A 78 20.26 -16.44 -2.69
C ALA A 78 20.29 -17.98 -2.81
N ARG A 79 19.55 -18.66 -1.93
CA ARG A 79 19.28 -20.10 -2.02
C ARG A 79 17.82 -20.36 -2.38
N THR A 80 17.57 -21.41 -3.15
CA THR A 80 16.21 -21.86 -3.48
C THR A 80 15.84 -23.02 -2.55
N VAL A 81 14.74 -22.89 -1.82
CA VAL A 81 14.23 -23.92 -0.93
C VAL A 81 12.79 -24.27 -1.30
N ARG A 82 12.37 -25.50 -1.05
CA ARG A 82 11.01 -25.94 -1.28
C ARG A 82 10.33 -26.15 0.07
N LEU A 83 9.33 -25.34 0.35
CA LEU A 83 8.50 -25.39 1.55
C LEU A 83 7.25 -26.23 1.24
N ARG A 84 7.01 -27.32 1.97
CA ARG A 84 5.91 -28.25 1.67
C ARG A 84 4.92 -28.28 2.82
N LEU A 85 3.64 -28.34 2.47
CA LEU A 85 2.61 -28.62 3.47
C LEU A 85 2.70 -30.09 3.90
N LYS A 86 2.62 -30.32 5.22
CA LYS A 86 2.64 -31.67 5.80
C LYS A 86 1.45 -32.49 5.30
N ASP A 87 1.68 -33.76 4.98
CA ASP A 87 0.63 -34.66 4.52
C ASP A 87 -0.45 -34.90 5.58
N SER A 88 -0.10 -34.79 6.87
CA SER A 88 -1.07 -34.83 7.97
C SER A 88 -2.04 -33.66 7.91
N PHE A 89 -1.56 -32.45 7.62
CA PHE A 89 -2.39 -31.25 7.49
C PHE A 89 -3.29 -31.30 6.25
N LYS A 90 -2.77 -31.79 5.11
CA LYS A 90 -3.53 -31.91 3.86
C LYS A 90 -4.79 -32.80 3.96
N LYS A 91 -4.86 -33.67 4.98
CA LYS A 91 -5.98 -34.58 5.24
C LYS A 91 -6.96 -34.06 6.29
N THR A 92 -6.74 -32.86 6.82
CA THR A 92 -7.61 -32.27 7.85
C THR A 92 -8.88 -31.72 7.22
N ASP A 93 -9.98 -31.69 8.00
CA ASP A 93 -11.22 -31.03 7.57
C ASP A 93 -10.99 -29.54 7.27
N LEU A 94 -10.07 -28.87 8.00
CA LEU A 94 -9.69 -27.49 7.75
C LEU A 94 -9.13 -27.30 6.33
N TYR A 95 -8.17 -28.12 5.94
CA TYR A 95 -7.56 -27.96 4.63
C TYR A 95 -8.50 -28.32 3.47
N GLU A 96 -9.27 -29.42 3.61
CA GLU A 96 -10.07 -29.95 2.50
C GLU A 96 -11.36 -29.16 2.23
N ARG A 97 -11.97 -28.60 3.29
CA ARG A 97 -13.35 -28.09 3.27
C ARG A 97 -13.52 -26.65 3.76
N ASP A 98 -12.59 -26.11 4.54
CA ASP A 98 -12.72 -24.75 5.07
C ASP A 98 -12.10 -23.67 4.18
N HIS A 99 -12.38 -22.43 4.57
CA HIS A 99 -12.06 -21.23 3.82
C HIS A 99 -11.21 -20.28 4.66
N VAL A 100 -10.34 -19.54 3.97
CA VAL A 100 -9.72 -18.33 4.48
C VAL A 100 -10.55 -17.13 4.01
N TRP A 101 -10.85 -16.23 4.93
CA TRP A 101 -11.67 -15.05 4.69
C TRP A 101 -10.78 -13.83 4.53
N VAL A 102 -10.90 -13.12 3.42
CA VAL A 102 -10.13 -11.90 3.14
C VAL A 102 -11.03 -10.86 2.53
N ASN A 103 -10.67 -9.59 2.62
CA ASN A 103 -11.41 -8.54 1.93
C ASN A 103 -10.84 -8.24 0.54
N ASP A 104 -11.63 -7.51 -0.25
CA ASP A 104 -11.25 -7.07 -1.58
C ASP A 104 -10.93 -5.57 -1.59
N ARG A 105 -10.36 -5.12 -2.70
CA ARG A 105 -10.18 -3.69 -2.99
C ARG A 105 -11.19 -3.23 -4.03
N VAL A 106 -11.88 -2.14 -3.75
CA VAL A 106 -12.84 -1.52 -4.67
C VAL A 106 -12.49 -0.06 -4.93
N LYS A 107 -12.91 0.47 -6.08
CA LYS A 107 -12.76 1.90 -6.38
C LYS A 107 -13.53 2.70 -5.33
N ASN A 108 -12.90 3.72 -4.76
CA ASN A 108 -13.49 4.53 -3.71
C ASN A 108 -14.77 5.21 -4.25
N PRO A 109 -15.96 4.90 -3.70
CA PRO A 109 -17.20 5.53 -4.15
C PRO A 109 -17.28 7.00 -3.73
N ARG A 110 -16.47 7.44 -2.75
CA ARG A 110 -16.40 8.82 -2.24
C ARG A 110 -17.73 9.37 -1.73
N ASN A 111 -18.62 8.48 -1.27
CA ASN A 111 -19.95 8.84 -0.79
C ASN A 111 -19.92 9.83 0.39
N GLY A 112 -18.83 9.86 1.18
CA GLY A 112 -18.64 10.81 2.29
C GLY A 112 -18.05 12.17 1.91
N VAL A 113 -17.73 12.42 0.63
CA VAL A 113 -17.14 13.69 0.17
C VAL A 113 -18.23 14.73 -0.06
N ALA A 114 -18.40 15.65 0.89
CA ALA A 114 -19.42 16.70 0.86
C ALA A 114 -18.94 18.05 0.30
N GLY A 115 -17.63 18.26 0.16
CA GLY A 115 -17.05 19.57 -0.18
C GLY A 115 -15.53 19.54 -0.31
N LEU A 116 -14.92 20.71 -0.49
CA LEU A 116 -13.46 20.87 -0.58
C LEU A 116 -12.75 20.47 0.72
N ASP A 117 -13.37 20.70 1.88
CA ASP A 117 -12.83 20.36 3.21
C ASP A 117 -12.53 18.87 3.37
N ALA A 118 -13.28 18.00 2.69
CA ALA A 118 -13.04 16.56 2.68
C ALA A 118 -11.66 16.19 2.08
N TYR A 119 -11.08 17.09 1.29
CA TYR A 119 -9.73 16.99 0.74
C TYR A 119 -8.73 17.88 1.47
N ARG A 120 -9.02 18.35 2.69
CA ARG A 120 -8.13 19.23 3.48
C ARG A 120 -7.69 20.48 2.71
N ILE A 121 -8.53 20.94 1.77
CA ILE A 121 -8.27 22.15 1.00
C ILE A 121 -8.81 23.31 1.83
N GLU A 122 -7.93 24.18 2.28
CA GLU A 122 -8.33 25.42 2.94
C GLU A 122 -9.07 26.32 1.95
N GLY A 123 -10.15 26.96 2.41
CA GLY A 123 -10.95 27.86 1.59
C GLY A 123 -10.26 29.19 1.27
N SER A 124 -9.05 29.46 1.78
CA SER A 124 -8.32 30.71 1.61
C SER A 124 -7.05 30.50 0.79
N PHE A 125 -6.87 31.32 -0.25
CA PHE A 125 -5.71 31.27 -1.13
C PHE A 125 -5.01 32.63 -1.17
N ALA A 126 -3.70 32.64 -1.46
CA ALA A 126 -2.94 33.87 -1.70
C ALA A 126 -2.51 33.94 -3.16
N TYR A 127 -2.93 34.98 -3.88
CA TYR A 127 -2.52 35.19 -5.26
C TYR A 127 -1.13 35.86 -5.32
N PRO A 128 -0.15 35.28 -6.01
CA PRO A 128 1.26 35.61 -5.81
C PRO A 128 1.67 37.03 -6.20
N ASN A 129 1.13 37.62 -7.28
CA ASN A 129 1.33 39.03 -7.61
C ASN A 129 0.30 39.49 -8.66
N LEU A 130 -0.39 40.59 -8.39
CA LEU A 130 -1.12 41.33 -9.41
C LEU A 130 -0.10 42.13 -10.23
N MET A 131 -0.06 41.95 -11.56
CA MET A 131 0.76 42.78 -12.45
C MET A 131 0.17 44.19 -12.53
N THR A 132 0.40 44.97 -11.48
CA THR A 132 0.12 46.41 -11.42
C THR A 132 1.18 47.08 -12.29
N GLY A 133 0.83 48.03 -13.14
CA GLY A 133 1.70 48.66 -14.16
C GLY A 133 2.99 49.35 -13.69
N ARG A 134 3.50 49.05 -12.48
CA ARG A 134 4.92 49.18 -12.14
C ARG A 134 5.76 48.21 -12.98
N VAL A 135 5.83 48.49 -14.27
CA VAL A 135 7.04 48.20 -15.03
C VAL A 135 8.11 49.11 -14.42
N THR A 136 8.97 48.57 -13.57
CA THR A 136 10.27 49.21 -13.38
C THR A 136 10.98 49.09 -14.73
N GLU A 137 11.08 50.21 -15.46
CA GLU A 137 11.86 50.36 -16.71
C GLU A 137 13.35 49.97 -16.55
N ALA A 138 13.78 49.45 -15.40
CA ALA A 138 15.16 49.13 -15.07
C ALA A 138 15.64 47.73 -15.52
N SER A 139 14.78 46.85 -16.03
CA SER A 139 15.21 45.48 -16.44
C SER A 139 15.36 45.24 -17.95
N ALA A 140 15.00 46.21 -18.80
CA ALA A 140 15.22 46.08 -20.25
C ALA A 140 16.51 46.77 -20.74
N PHE A 141 17.00 47.79 -20.03
CA PHE A 141 18.28 48.45 -20.31
C PHE A 141 18.94 48.81 -18.98
N GLY A 142 19.98 48.05 -18.62
CA GLY A 142 20.68 48.21 -17.35
C GLY A 142 21.26 49.61 -17.17
N GLY A 143 20.84 50.28 -16.09
CA GLY A 143 21.51 51.48 -15.57
C GLY A 143 20.67 52.76 -15.61
N GLY A 144 19.58 52.81 -14.83
CA GLY A 144 18.82 54.04 -14.58
C GLY A 144 18.33 54.11 -13.13
N GLN A 145 18.53 55.25 -12.48
CA GLN A 145 18.18 55.53 -11.08
C GLN A 145 16.66 55.45 -10.88
N LEU A 146 16.23 54.77 -9.81
CA LEU A 146 14.82 54.56 -9.45
C LEU A 146 14.08 55.92 -9.33
N THR A 147 13.28 56.28 -10.32
CA THR A 147 12.31 57.37 -10.19
C THR A 147 11.02 56.79 -9.61
N LEU A 148 10.90 56.88 -8.28
CA LEU A 148 9.63 56.69 -7.59
C LEU A 148 8.70 57.84 -7.99
N THR A 149 7.58 57.53 -8.65
CA THR A 149 6.52 58.51 -8.84
C THR A 149 6.00 58.97 -7.46
N PRO A 150 5.79 60.29 -7.21
CA PRO A 150 5.56 60.81 -5.86
C PRO A 150 4.24 60.38 -5.17
N ASN A 151 3.34 59.71 -5.87
CA ASN A 151 1.99 59.38 -5.39
C ASN A 151 1.67 57.87 -5.41
N ALA A 152 2.66 56.98 -5.47
CA ALA A 152 2.39 55.55 -5.48
C ALA A 152 2.17 55.04 -4.04
N THR A 153 0.90 54.85 -3.67
CA THR A 153 0.49 54.16 -2.44
C THR A 153 1.14 52.78 -2.35
N ASP A 154 1.50 52.35 -1.15
CA ASP A 154 2.09 51.03 -0.94
C ASP A 154 1.09 49.91 -1.28
N PRO A 155 1.53 48.79 -1.91
CA PRO A 155 0.65 47.68 -2.21
C PRO A 155 0.06 47.07 -0.93
N VAL A 156 -1.28 47.03 -0.86
CA VAL A 156 -2.05 46.43 0.21
C VAL A 156 -2.59 45.07 -0.20
N ALA A 157 -2.88 44.20 0.77
CA ALA A 157 -3.58 42.94 0.53
C ALA A 157 -5.08 43.15 0.76
N ARG A 158 -5.91 42.58 -0.11
CA ARG A 158 -7.37 42.55 0.05
C ARG A 158 -7.90 41.17 -0.29
N ASP A 159 -8.84 40.70 0.53
CA ASP A 159 -9.49 39.42 0.33
C ASP A 159 -10.75 39.60 -0.54
N PHE A 160 -10.89 38.73 -1.53
CA PHE A 160 -12.04 38.68 -2.42
C PHE A 160 -12.73 37.33 -2.29
N LYS A 161 -14.06 37.32 -2.26
CA LYS A 161 -14.82 36.06 -2.37
C LYS A 161 -14.85 35.65 -3.84
N LEU A 162 -14.39 34.45 -4.16
CA LEU A 162 -14.22 34.02 -5.54
C LEU A 162 -15.57 34.01 -6.30
N SER A 163 -16.66 33.68 -5.61
CA SER A 163 -18.03 33.74 -6.14
C SER A 163 -18.46 35.13 -6.65
N GLU A 164 -17.82 36.22 -6.19
CA GLU A 164 -18.11 37.60 -6.61
C GLU A 164 -17.47 37.96 -7.95
N PHE A 165 -16.56 37.14 -8.49
CA PHE A 165 -15.96 37.36 -9.81
C PHE A 165 -16.95 37.16 -10.96
N GLY A 166 -18.12 36.59 -10.67
CA GLY A 166 -19.22 36.44 -11.60
C GLY A 166 -19.20 35.10 -12.34
N LYS A 167 -20.40 34.55 -12.57
CA LYS A 167 -20.58 33.20 -13.13
C LYS A 167 -19.93 33.01 -14.51
N ALA A 168 -19.90 34.05 -15.34
CA ALA A 168 -19.29 33.98 -16.66
C ALA A 168 -17.76 33.77 -16.59
N ILE A 169 -17.08 34.47 -15.68
CA ILE A 169 -15.63 34.34 -15.50
C ILE A 169 -15.30 32.97 -14.90
N LEU A 170 -16.02 32.56 -13.86
CA LEU A 170 -15.80 31.27 -13.21
C LEU A 170 -16.12 30.10 -14.14
N GLY A 171 -17.21 30.19 -14.91
CA GLY A 171 -17.55 29.20 -15.93
C GLY A 171 -16.45 29.07 -16.99
N PHE A 172 -15.98 30.19 -17.55
CA PHE A 172 -14.90 30.19 -18.53
C PHE A 172 -13.58 29.62 -17.95
N ALA A 173 -13.26 29.94 -16.69
CA ALA A 173 -12.09 29.41 -16.01
C ALA A 173 -12.16 27.89 -15.80
N MET A 174 -13.35 27.38 -15.43
CA MET A 174 -13.60 25.95 -15.26
C MET A 174 -13.55 25.20 -16.59
N ASP A 175 -14.16 25.72 -17.66
CA ASP A 175 -14.19 25.05 -18.96
C ASP A 175 -12.79 24.87 -19.57
N ALA A 176 -11.86 25.79 -19.26
CA ALA A 176 -10.47 25.72 -19.69
C ALA A 176 -9.66 24.57 -19.06
N ASN A 177 -10.19 23.89 -18.04
CA ASN A 177 -9.52 22.79 -17.35
C ASN A 177 -10.47 21.59 -17.22
N GLU A 178 -10.12 20.48 -17.89
CA GLU A 178 -10.93 19.26 -17.93
C GLU A 178 -11.30 18.72 -16.54
N PHE A 179 -10.47 18.92 -15.52
CA PHE A 179 -10.78 18.51 -14.15
C PHE A 179 -12.10 19.10 -13.64
N PHE A 180 -12.41 20.34 -14.03
CA PHE A 180 -13.61 21.07 -13.59
C PHE A 180 -14.83 20.84 -14.49
N HIS A 181 -14.70 20.01 -15.54
CA HIS A 181 -15.87 19.56 -16.29
C HIS A 181 -16.75 18.69 -15.38
N PHE A 182 -18.08 18.86 -15.48
CA PHE A 182 -19.00 18.28 -14.51
C PHE A 182 -18.89 16.74 -14.38
N GLY A 183 -18.62 16.04 -15.49
CA GLY A 183 -18.40 14.59 -15.47
C GLY A 183 -17.20 14.17 -14.62
N ASN A 184 -16.11 14.94 -14.68
CA ASN A 184 -14.90 14.71 -13.90
C ASN A 184 -15.09 15.14 -12.45
N LEU A 185 -15.73 16.29 -12.21
CA LEU A 185 -16.08 16.73 -10.86
C LEU A 185 -16.90 15.68 -10.10
N ARG A 186 -17.89 15.03 -10.76
CA ARG A 186 -18.69 13.97 -10.12
C ARG A 186 -17.88 12.76 -9.69
N ALA A 187 -16.72 12.50 -10.31
CA ALA A 187 -15.85 11.41 -9.88
C ALA A 187 -15.17 11.70 -8.54
N TYR A 188 -14.95 12.97 -8.20
CA TYR A 188 -14.36 13.41 -6.93
C TYR A 188 -15.42 13.85 -5.91
N PHE A 189 -16.51 14.47 -6.37
CA PHE A 189 -17.61 14.96 -5.56
C PHE A 189 -18.92 14.28 -5.98
N PRO A 190 -19.20 13.03 -5.58
CA PRO A 190 -20.38 12.28 -6.02
C PRO A 190 -21.72 12.94 -5.65
N GLN A 191 -21.74 13.72 -4.56
CA GLN A 191 -22.91 14.45 -4.09
C GLN A 191 -23.17 15.76 -4.85
N LEU A 192 -22.26 16.17 -5.75
CA LEU A 192 -22.41 17.39 -6.53
C LEU A 192 -23.51 17.21 -7.60
N GLY A 193 -24.60 17.98 -7.46
CA GLY A 193 -25.75 17.93 -8.36
C GLY A 193 -25.56 18.69 -9.67
N SER A 194 -24.69 19.71 -9.71
CA SER A 194 -24.41 20.50 -10.92
C SER A 194 -23.12 21.32 -10.85
N ALA A 195 -22.60 21.75 -12.00
CA ALA A 195 -21.51 22.73 -12.05
C ALA A 195 -21.90 24.08 -11.40
N ALA A 196 -23.17 24.49 -11.50
CA ALA A 196 -23.66 25.71 -10.85
C ALA A 196 -23.58 25.62 -9.32
N GLN A 197 -23.86 24.44 -8.75
CA GLN A 197 -23.69 24.19 -7.32
C GLN A 197 -22.23 24.29 -6.89
N PHE A 198 -21.30 23.75 -7.70
CA PHE A 198 -19.86 23.83 -7.42
C PHE A 198 -19.37 25.27 -7.33
N VAL A 199 -19.93 26.16 -8.17
CA VAL A 199 -19.59 27.58 -8.19
C VAL A 199 -20.22 28.37 -7.02
N CYS A 200 -21.47 28.05 -6.65
CA CYS A 200 -22.25 28.92 -5.77
C CYS A 200 -22.31 28.46 -4.30
N ALA A 201 -22.18 27.16 -4.02
CA ALA A 201 -22.35 26.66 -2.66
C ALA A 201 -21.08 26.87 -1.82
N ASP A 202 -21.27 27.25 -0.55
CA ASP A 202 -20.16 27.60 0.35
C ASP A 202 -19.21 26.42 0.65
N THR A 203 -19.67 25.17 0.50
CA THR A 203 -18.85 23.96 0.65
C THR A 203 -17.88 23.71 -0.53
N TYR A 204 -18.02 24.49 -1.61
CA TYR A 204 -17.19 24.44 -2.82
C TYR A 204 -16.59 25.82 -3.12
N LEU A 205 -16.57 26.28 -4.38
CA LEU A 205 -16.01 27.59 -4.75
C LEU A 205 -16.79 28.76 -4.15
N GLY A 206 -18.04 28.54 -3.75
CA GLY A 206 -18.86 29.56 -3.12
C GLY A 206 -18.18 30.14 -1.90
N GLY A 207 -17.55 29.29 -1.06
CA GLY A 207 -16.91 29.70 0.19
C GLY A 207 -15.46 30.14 0.03
N VAL A 208 -14.89 30.03 -1.17
CA VAL A 208 -13.48 30.29 -1.40
C VAL A 208 -13.18 31.79 -1.40
N THR A 209 -12.15 32.16 -0.65
CA THR A 209 -11.58 33.52 -0.62
C THR A 209 -10.17 33.51 -1.19
N VAL A 210 -9.78 34.63 -1.81
CA VAL A 210 -8.43 34.84 -2.32
C VAL A 210 -7.91 36.20 -1.90
N SER A 211 -6.77 36.19 -1.23
CA SER A 211 -6.03 37.39 -0.87
C SER A 211 -5.16 37.83 -2.04
N VAL A 212 -5.37 39.06 -2.52
CA VAL A 212 -4.65 39.63 -3.65
C VAL A 212 -3.92 40.88 -3.16
N ARG A 213 -2.61 40.94 -3.43
CA ARG A 213 -1.78 42.10 -3.13
C ARG A 213 -1.61 42.99 -4.35
N GLY A 214 -1.91 44.28 -4.22
CA GLY A 214 -1.85 45.25 -5.32
C GLY A 214 -2.03 46.69 -4.83
N LEU A 215 -1.97 47.64 -5.76
CA LEU A 215 -2.33 49.04 -5.48
C LEU A 215 -3.83 49.14 -5.20
N SER A 216 -4.25 50.06 -4.32
CA SER A 216 -5.67 50.17 -3.94
C SER A 216 -6.58 50.34 -5.16
N ASP A 217 -6.23 51.24 -6.08
CA ASP A 217 -7.03 51.53 -7.28
C ASP A 217 -7.18 50.31 -8.21
N ASP A 218 -6.14 49.49 -8.32
CA ASP A 218 -6.15 48.25 -9.12
C ASP A 218 -7.03 47.17 -8.46
N LEU A 219 -7.00 47.09 -7.13
CA LEU A 219 -7.85 46.17 -6.36
C LEU A 219 -9.32 46.59 -6.35
N ASP A 220 -9.60 47.90 -6.39
CA ASP A 220 -10.95 48.44 -6.52
C ASP A 220 -11.55 48.15 -7.91
N ASN A 221 -10.70 48.04 -8.95
CA ASN A 221 -11.12 47.93 -10.35
C ASN A 221 -10.49 46.74 -11.09
N LEU A 222 -10.49 45.55 -10.48
CA LEU A 222 -9.99 44.33 -11.13
C LEU A 222 -10.68 44.10 -12.49
N THR A 223 -9.86 44.05 -13.55
CA THR A 223 -10.33 43.76 -14.91
C THR A 223 -10.84 42.32 -15.02
N ALA A 224 -11.68 42.05 -16.02
CA ALA A 224 -12.16 40.69 -16.29
C ALA A 224 -11.00 39.71 -16.54
N ARG A 225 -9.91 40.17 -17.16
CA ARG A 225 -8.71 39.34 -17.39
C ARG A 225 -8.01 38.99 -16.07
N GLN A 226 -7.80 39.96 -15.19
CA GLN A 226 -7.19 39.71 -13.87
C GLN A 226 -8.06 38.77 -13.02
N LYS A 227 -9.38 38.98 -12.99
CA LYS A 227 -10.32 38.07 -12.32
C LYS A 227 -10.22 36.64 -12.86
N LEU A 228 -10.09 36.50 -14.18
CA LEU A 228 -9.90 35.20 -14.81
C LEU A 228 -8.56 34.55 -14.41
N ASP A 229 -7.45 35.29 -14.48
CA ASP A 229 -6.13 34.76 -14.12
C ASP A 229 -6.08 34.32 -12.65
N ILE A 230 -6.68 35.09 -11.74
CA ILE A 230 -6.82 34.73 -10.32
C ILE A 230 -7.69 33.47 -10.16
N ALA A 231 -8.84 33.39 -10.84
CA ALA A 231 -9.70 32.22 -10.77
C ALA A 231 -9.00 30.96 -11.27
N GLN A 232 -8.27 31.04 -12.39
CA GLN A 232 -7.49 29.92 -12.93
C GLN A 232 -6.38 29.47 -11.96
N TYR A 233 -5.70 30.42 -11.30
CA TYR A 233 -4.72 30.10 -10.27
C TYR A 233 -5.34 29.31 -9.12
N VAL A 234 -6.46 29.79 -8.57
CA VAL A 234 -7.14 29.13 -7.45
C VAL A 234 -7.65 27.74 -7.86
N LEU A 235 -8.27 27.62 -9.04
CA LEU A 235 -8.72 26.34 -9.58
C LEU A 235 -7.55 25.35 -9.73
N HIS A 236 -6.38 25.79 -10.19
CA HIS A 236 -5.21 24.92 -10.28
C HIS A 236 -4.72 24.43 -8.90
N GLN A 237 -4.75 25.29 -7.88
CA GLN A 237 -4.43 24.89 -6.49
C GLN A 237 -5.45 23.88 -5.95
N ILE A 238 -6.75 24.10 -6.20
CA ILE A 238 -7.82 23.18 -5.81
C ILE A 238 -7.64 21.83 -6.50
N GLU A 239 -7.44 21.79 -7.81
CA GLU A 239 -7.19 20.54 -8.56
C GLU A 239 -6.01 19.78 -7.97
N SER A 240 -4.89 20.48 -7.73
CA SER A 240 -3.68 19.89 -7.16
C SER A 240 -3.92 19.33 -5.76
N GLY A 241 -4.68 20.06 -4.92
CA GLY A 241 -5.09 19.62 -3.59
C GLY A 241 -5.98 18.37 -3.65
N VAL A 242 -7.02 18.38 -4.48
CA VAL A 242 -7.93 17.24 -4.64
C VAL A 242 -7.16 16.02 -5.11
N LYS A 243 -6.32 16.12 -6.15
CA LYS A 243 -5.55 14.99 -6.66
C LYS A 243 -4.60 14.42 -5.62
N ARG A 244 -3.93 15.28 -4.83
CA ARG A 244 -3.00 14.87 -3.78
C ARG A 244 -3.68 14.12 -2.64
N GLU A 245 -4.82 14.62 -2.18
CA GLU A 245 -5.52 14.04 -1.01
C GLU A 245 -6.55 12.98 -1.42
N SER A 246 -6.84 12.83 -2.71
CA SER A 246 -7.81 11.84 -3.17
C SER A 246 -7.32 10.41 -3.01
N VAL A 247 -8.17 9.61 -2.37
CA VAL A 247 -8.00 8.15 -2.30
C VAL A 247 -8.75 7.53 -3.47
N GLU A 248 -8.06 6.74 -4.30
CA GLU A 248 -8.65 6.06 -5.45
C GLU A 248 -9.35 4.74 -5.11
N TYR A 249 -8.84 4.02 -4.12
CA TYR A 249 -9.31 2.69 -3.75
C TYR A 249 -9.48 2.57 -2.24
N VAL A 250 -10.38 1.68 -1.83
CA VAL A 250 -10.61 1.35 -0.42
C VAL A 250 -10.77 -0.16 -0.28
N GLY A 251 -10.41 -0.70 0.88
CA GLY A 251 -10.71 -2.08 1.25
C GLY A 251 -12.18 -2.26 1.60
N THR A 252 -12.77 -3.40 1.21
CA THR A 252 -14.14 -3.75 1.59
C THR A 252 -14.19 -4.15 3.06
N ARG A 253 -15.28 -3.82 3.76
CA ARG A 253 -15.57 -4.37 5.10
C ARG A 253 -16.15 -5.77 5.03
N ASP A 254 -16.72 -6.13 3.88
CA ASP A 254 -17.25 -7.46 3.63
C ASP A 254 -16.12 -8.38 3.18
N PHE A 255 -15.84 -9.38 4.00
CA PHE A 255 -14.83 -10.40 3.78
C PHE A 255 -15.46 -11.56 3.00
N LYS A 256 -14.71 -12.10 2.05
CA LYS A 256 -15.13 -13.20 1.18
C LYS A 256 -14.31 -14.47 1.44
N PRO A 257 -14.96 -15.64 1.37
CA PRO A 257 -14.30 -16.91 1.61
C PRO A 257 -13.56 -17.40 0.36
N TYR A 258 -12.36 -17.93 0.56
CA TYR A 258 -11.59 -18.66 -0.45
C TYR A 258 -11.13 -20.01 0.11
N PRO A 259 -11.22 -21.12 -0.63
CA PRO A 259 -10.79 -22.42 -0.12
C PRO A 259 -9.32 -22.40 0.32
N ILE A 260 -9.02 -22.92 1.51
CA ILE A 260 -7.65 -22.91 2.07
C ILE A 260 -6.68 -23.66 1.12
N LYS A 261 -7.10 -24.81 0.60
CA LYS A 261 -6.34 -25.63 -0.35
C LYS A 261 -5.96 -24.93 -1.67
N ASP A 262 -6.72 -23.90 -2.06
CA ASP A 262 -6.46 -23.16 -3.30
C ASP A 262 -5.47 -22.01 -3.07
N ARG A 263 -5.30 -21.56 -1.82
CA ARG A 263 -4.44 -20.42 -1.45
C ARG A 263 -3.12 -20.85 -0.81
N PHE A 264 -3.18 -21.86 0.07
CA PHE A 264 -2.03 -22.38 0.78
C PHE A 264 -1.59 -23.69 0.12
N THR A 265 -0.45 -23.66 -0.56
CA THR A 265 0.11 -24.80 -1.27
C THR A 265 1.58 -24.98 -0.90
N ASP A 266 2.21 -26.05 -1.42
CA ASP A 266 3.66 -26.13 -1.50
C ASP A 266 4.20 -24.91 -2.29
N LYS A 267 5.35 -24.38 -1.88
CA LYS A 267 5.98 -23.20 -2.51
C LYS A 267 7.49 -23.39 -2.68
N VAL A 268 8.03 -22.87 -3.78
CA VAL A 268 9.48 -22.71 -3.97
C VAL A 268 9.87 -21.27 -3.66
N LEU A 269 10.65 -21.10 -2.59
CA LEU A 269 11.10 -19.81 -2.10
C LEU A 269 12.54 -19.54 -2.55
N LYS A 270 12.79 -18.33 -3.06
CA LYS A 270 14.15 -17.81 -3.29
C LYS A 270 14.51 -16.89 -2.12
N LEU A 271 15.36 -17.38 -1.22
CA LEU A 271 15.71 -16.71 0.03
C LEU A 271 17.13 -16.16 -0.02
N ARG A 272 17.34 -14.96 0.52
CA ARG A 272 18.70 -14.46 0.77
C ARG A 272 19.33 -15.29 1.89
N ILE A 273 20.60 -15.66 1.73
CA ILE A 273 21.43 -16.48 2.63
C ILE A 273 21.89 -15.65 3.83
N GLU A 274 21.87 -14.32 3.72
CA GLU A 274 22.24 -13.41 4.79
C GLU A 274 21.16 -13.33 5.88
N GLY A 275 21.59 -13.37 7.14
CA GLY A 275 20.71 -13.28 8.31
C GLY A 275 19.87 -14.54 8.56
N GLU A 276 18.81 -14.39 9.36
CA GLU A 276 17.93 -15.50 9.76
C GLU A 276 16.96 -15.94 8.66
N THR A 277 16.58 -15.04 7.76
CA THR A 277 15.65 -15.29 6.64
C THR A 277 16.09 -16.49 5.80
N GLY A 278 17.40 -16.57 5.57
CA GLY A 278 18.02 -17.62 4.78
C GLY A 278 18.26 -18.91 5.50
N ARG A 279 17.84 -19.09 6.77
CA ARG A 279 18.13 -20.28 7.58
C ARG A 279 16.84 -21.04 7.87
N SER A 280 16.90 -22.36 7.80
CA SER A 280 15.79 -23.22 8.23
C SER A 280 15.57 -23.09 9.74
N TRP A 281 14.53 -23.75 10.25
CA TRP A 281 14.30 -23.80 11.69
C TRP A 281 15.50 -24.41 12.42
N GLY A 282 16.00 -25.55 11.93
CA GLY A 282 17.13 -26.27 12.53
C GLY A 282 18.50 -25.61 12.33
N GLU A 283 18.63 -24.69 11.38
CA GLU A 283 19.87 -23.92 11.14
C GLU A 283 19.86 -22.54 11.82
N SER A 284 18.78 -22.18 12.52
CA SER A 284 18.62 -20.85 13.11
C SER A 284 19.59 -20.61 14.26
N ASN A 285 20.11 -19.37 14.35
CA ASN A 285 20.88 -18.95 15.52
C ASN A 285 20.01 -18.32 16.62
N VAL A 286 18.69 -18.31 16.47
CA VAL A 286 17.77 -17.77 17.48
C VAL A 286 17.81 -18.68 18.73
N PRO A 287 18.09 -18.14 19.94
CA PRO A 287 18.25 -18.96 21.14
C PRO A 287 17.02 -19.80 21.51
N GLY A 288 17.23 -21.10 21.70
CA GLY A 288 16.24 -22.04 22.21
C GLY A 288 15.36 -22.70 21.15
N LEU A 289 15.51 -22.38 19.86
CA LEU A 289 14.76 -23.05 18.79
C LEU A 289 15.21 -24.49 18.56
N ASP A 290 16.49 -24.78 18.84
CA ASP A 290 17.10 -26.10 18.82
C ASP A 290 16.45 -27.09 19.80
N GLN A 291 15.76 -26.57 20.82
CA GLN A 291 15.02 -27.36 21.81
C GLN A 291 13.61 -27.74 21.33
N ILE A 292 13.17 -27.22 20.18
CA ILE A 292 11.81 -27.40 19.65
C ILE A 292 11.88 -28.23 18.38
N ASN A 293 11.35 -29.45 18.43
CA ASN A 293 11.13 -30.25 17.22
C ASN A 293 9.88 -29.77 16.46
N LEU A 294 10.04 -28.72 15.64
CA LEU A 294 8.95 -28.13 14.85
C LEU A 294 8.35 -29.11 13.82
N SER A 295 9.18 -29.99 13.25
CA SER A 295 8.71 -31.00 12.28
C SER A 295 7.65 -31.93 12.90
N GLY A 296 7.77 -32.23 14.21
CA GLY A 296 6.83 -33.05 14.96
C GLY A 296 5.56 -32.32 15.45
N LYS A 297 5.45 -31.00 15.25
CA LYS A 297 4.27 -30.21 15.65
C LYS A 297 3.19 -30.25 14.58
N ASP A 298 2.04 -30.86 14.88
CA ASP A 298 0.87 -30.96 14.00
C ASP A 298 0.25 -29.60 13.66
N TRP A 299 0.29 -28.64 14.59
CA TRP A 299 -0.24 -27.30 14.41
C TRP A 299 0.61 -26.43 13.48
N HIS A 300 1.88 -26.75 13.28
CA HIS A 300 2.73 -26.07 12.29
C HIS A 300 2.59 -26.79 10.95
N VAL A 301 1.92 -26.15 9.98
CA VAL A 301 1.45 -26.86 8.78
C VAL A 301 2.53 -27.18 7.76
N TYR A 302 3.64 -26.44 7.78
CA TYR A 302 4.76 -26.63 6.85
C TYR A 302 5.84 -27.53 7.44
N ASP A 303 6.55 -28.26 6.60
CA ASP A 303 7.61 -29.19 7.01
C ASP A 303 8.83 -28.51 7.64
N ASP A 304 9.07 -27.25 7.30
CA ASP A 304 10.15 -26.40 7.82
C ASP A 304 9.66 -24.95 8.00
N SER A 305 10.46 -24.09 8.60
CA SER A 305 10.21 -22.66 8.72
C SER A 305 11.45 -21.86 8.34
N PHE A 306 11.29 -21.02 7.34
CA PHE A 306 12.23 -19.94 7.00
C PHE A 306 11.59 -18.62 7.41
N GLY A 307 12.38 -17.55 7.53
CA GLY A 307 11.86 -16.26 7.95
C GLY A 307 12.82 -15.50 8.86
N THR A 308 12.42 -14.28 9.17
CA THR A 308 13.11 -13.37 10.09
C THR A 308 13.22 -13.96 11.49
N ASP A 309 14.10 -13.37 12.29
CA ASP A 309 14.18 -13.59 13.73
C ASP A 309 12.80 -13.39 14.40
N GLN A 310 12.09 -12.30 14.07
CA GLN A 310 10.78 -11.97 14.64
C GLN A 310 9.73 -13.05 14.36
N GLU A 311 9.67 -13.56 13.12
CA GLU A 311 8.78 -14.67 12.76
C GLU A 311 9.10 -15.94 13.55
N LYS A 312 10.39 -16.25 13.73
CA LYS A 312 10.82 -17.43 14.49
C LYS A 312 10.52 -17.31 15.98
N HIS A 313 10.70 -16.12 16.55
CA HIS A 313 10.32 -15.83 17.93
C HIS A 313 8.81 -15.96 18.16
N PHE A 314 8.00 -15.58 17.17
CA PHE A 314 6.55 -15.80 17.25
C PHE A 314 6.18 -17.30 17.25
N ILE A 315 6.80 -18.10 16.38
CA ILE A 315 6.57 -19.57 16.36
C ILE A 315 6.98 -20.19 17.70
N LYS A 316 8.11 -19.75 18.28
CA LYS A 316 8.54 -20.16 19.63
C LYS A 316 7.51 -19.79 20.69
N TYR A 317 7.01 -18.55 20.68
CA TYR A 317 5.95 -18.12 21.59
C TYR A 317 4.69 -19.00 21.45
N LEU A 318 4.26 -19.30 20.22
CA LEU A 318 3.09 -20.14 19.99
C LEU A 318 3.30 -21.58 20.51
N HIS A 319 4.52 -22.11 20.38
CA HIS A 319 4.89 -23.38 20.98
C HIS A 319 4.74 -23.37 22.51
N ASP A 320 5.19 -22.31 23.18
CA ASP A 320 5.04 -22.15 24.64
C ASP A 320 3.56 -22.08 25.06
N GLN A 321 2.68 -21.56 24.19
CA GLN A 321 1.23 -21.50 24.42
C GLN A 321 0.47 -22.76 24.00
N GLU A 322 1.13 -23.77 23.41
CA GLU A 322 0.50 -24.96 22.85
C GLU A 322 -0.42 -25.67 23.86
N ALA A 323 0.04 -25.85 25.10
CA ALA A 323 -0.73 -26.53 26.14
C ALA A 323 -2.03 -25.78 26.49
N ARG A 324 -1.97 -24.45 26.56
CA ARG A 324 -3.14 -23.59 26.84
C ARG A 324 -4.11 -23.57 25.66
N LEU A 325 -3.60 -23.49 24.43
CA LEU A 325 -4.44 -23.58 23.23
C LEU A 325 -5.19 -24.91 23.18
N ARG A 326 -4.50 -26.04 23.42
CA ARG A 326 -5.14 -27.37 23.41
C ARG A 326 -6.15 -27.59 24.54
N SER A 327 -6.07 -26.82 25.63
CA SER A 327 -7.09 -26.90 26.68
C SER A 327 -8.43 -26.28 26.22
N VAL A 328 -8.38 -25.27 25.35
CA VAL A 328 -9.54 -24.47 24.92
C VAL A 328 -10.07 -24.88 23.53
N TYR A 329 -9.18 -25.32 22.65
CA TYR A 329 -9.46 -25.59 21.24
C TYR A 329 -9.25 -27.08 20.90
N ASP A 330 -10.08 -27.61 19.99
CA ASP A 330 -9.98 -29.00 19.52
C ASP A 330 -8.72 -29.17 18.66
N ASP A 331 -8.50 -28.22 17.76
CA ASP A 331 -7.29 -28.08 16.99
C ASP A 331 -6.97 -26.61 16.70
N PHE A 332 -5.71 -26.38 16.34
CA PHE A 332 -5.25 -25.10 15.83
C PHE A 332 -4.15 -25.31 14.80
N TYR A 333 -4.06 -24.40 13.84
CA TYR A 333 -3.11 -24.50 12.74
C TYR A 333 -2.52 -23.13 12.42
N LEU A 334 -1.20 -23.04 12.46
CA LEU A 334 -0.44 -21.86 12.06
C LEU A 334 0.03 -22.01 10.62
N LEU A 335 -0.46 -21.13 9.75
CA LEU A 335 -0.10 -21.08 8.34
C LEU A 335 0.73 -19.82 8.10
N ARG A 336 1.96 -19.98 7.58
CA ARG A 336 2.73 -18.86 7.05
C ARG A 336 2.11 -18.41 5.73
N ASN A 337 1.84 -17.12 5.59
CA ASN A 337 1.09 -16.60 4.45
C ASN A 337 1.87 -16.76 3.14
N GLU A 338 3.10 -16.25 3.09
CA GLU A 338 3.94 -16.29 1.87
C GLU A 338 3.19 -15.75 0.63
N LYS A 339 2.40 -14.68 0.78
CA LYS A 339 1.51 -14.11 -0.25
C LYS A 339 0.34 -15.01 -0.69
N ALA A 340 -0.05 -16.01 0.10
CA ALA A 340 -1.26 -16.80 -0.15
C ALA A 340 -2.54 -15.94 -0.09
N VAL A 341 -2.55 -14.95 0.81
CA VAL A 341 -3.62 -14.01 1.03
C VAL A 341 -3.10 -12.58 1.14
N LYS A 342 -3.94 -11.64 0.72
CA LYS A 342 -3.72 -10.20 0.78
C LYS A 342 -4.98 -9.55 1.31
N LEU A 343 -4.78 -8.55 2.15
CA LEU A 343 -5.81 -7.70 2.71
C LEU A 343 -5.65 -6.28 2.19
N TYR A 344 -6.70 -5.48 2.29
CA TYR A 344 -6.70 -4.09 1.88
C TYR A 344 -7.26 -3.22 3.00
N ASP A 345 -6.56 -2.17 3.43
CA ASP A 345 -7.09 -1.33 4.50
C ASP A 345 -8.37 -0.60 4.08
N PHE A 346 -9.27 -0.38 5.03
CA PHE A 346 -10.60 0.16 4.75
C PHE A 346 -10.58 1.61 4.27
N ASP A 347 -9.54 2.37 4.62
CA ASP A 347 -9.51 3.82 4.40
C ASP A 347 -8.80 4.19 3.09
N THR A 348 -7.74 3.47 2.72
CA THR A 348 -6.86 3.82 1.59
C THR A 348 -6.63 2.69 0.59
N GLY A 349 -7.09 1.47 0.86
CA GLY A 349 -6.96 0.32 -0.03
C GLY A 349 -5.51 -0.12 -0.30
N ARG A 350 -4.56 0.26 0.56
CA ARG A 350 -3.19 -0.26 0.62
C ARG A 350 -3.23 -1.75 0.88
N ALA A 351 -2.41 -2.47 0.12
CA ALA A 351 -2.26 -3.91 0.28
C ALA A 351 -1.45 -4.22 1.55
N PHE A 352 -1.94 -5.18 2.32
CA PHE A 352 -1.26 -5.76 3.48
C PHE A 352 -1.23 -7.28 3.34
N GLU A 353 -0.04 -7.86 3.46
CA GLU A 353 0.19 -9.31 3.45
C GLU A 353 0.67 -9.69 4.85
N PRO A 354 -0.21 -10.15 5.77
CA PRO A 354 0.20 -10.53 7.11
C PRO A 354 1.17 -11.72 7.06
N ASP A 355 2.15 -11.78 7.95
CA ASP A 355 3.13 -12.87 7.97
C ASP A 355 2.49 -14.24 8.23
N PHE A 356 1.52 -14.30 9.14
CA PHE A 356 0.82 -15.54 9.51
C PHE A 356 -0.70 -15.41 9.54
N VAL A 357 -1.34 -16.56 9.28
CA VAL A 357 -2.76 -16.80 9.54
C VAL A 357 -2.88 -17.97 10.51
N LEU A 358 -3.45 -17.74 11.69
CA LEU A 358 -3.69 -18.77 12.70
C LEU A 358 -5.18 -19.12 12.74
N PHE A 359 -5.49 -20.41 12.59
CA PHE A 359 -6.84 -20.94 12.72
C PHE A 359 -7.00 -21.64 14.07
N LEU A 360 -8.07 -21.32 14.81
CA LEU A 360 -8.44 -21.97 16.08
C LEU A 360 -9.86 -22.52 15.98
N ARG A 361 -10.07 -23.80 16.30
CA ARG A 361 -11.41 -24.44 16.28
C ARG A 361 -11.87 -24.76 17.69
N LYS A 362 -12.96 -24.12 18.14
CA LYS A 362 -13.45 -24.26 19.54
C LYS A 362 -14.04 -25.64 19.80
N LYS A 363 -13.82 -26.16 21.02
CA LYS A 363 -14.46 -27.39 21.50
C LYS A 363 -15.95 -27.17 21.75
N ASN A 364 -16.78 -28.13 21.34
CA ASN A 364 -18.14 -28.34 21.86
C ASN A 364 -19.09 -27.12 21.88
N GLN A 365 -19.09 -26.29 20.83
CA GLN A 365 -20.25 -25.45 20.55
C GLN A 365 -21.13 -26.14 19.49
N SER A 366 -22.45 -26.00 19.62
CA SER A 366 -23.45 -26.54 18.69
C SER A 366 -23.30 -26.04 17.24
N ALA A 367 -22.43 -25.06 17.01
CA ALA A 367 -21.87 -24.67 15.72
C ALA A 367 -20.33 -24.80 15.77
N ASN A 368 -19.74 -25.32 14.68
CA ASN A 368 -18.28 -25.42 14.53
C ASN A 368 -17.70 -24.02 14.32
N THR A 369 -17.39 -23.32 15.41
CA THR A 369 -16.82 -21.97 15.37
C THR A 369 -15.32 -22.01 15.07
N ILE A 370 -14.90 -21.34 13.99
CA ILE A 370 -13.51 -21.20 13.55
C ILE A 370 -13.08 -19.74 13.71
N LEU A 371 -12.03 -19.50 14.48
CA LEU A 371 -11.38 -18.20 14.55
C LEU A 371 -10.22 -18.16 13.56
N GLN A 372 -10.19 -17.13 12.72
CA GLN A 372 -9.09 -16.81 11.83
C GLN A 372 -8.40 -15.55 12.34
N LEU A 373 -7.11 -15.65 12.63
CA LEU A 373 -6.30 -14.58 13.20
C LEU A 373 -5.21 -14.17 12.22
N PHE A 374 -5.16 -12.90 11.86
CA PHE A 374 -4.02 -12.32 11.15
C PHE A 374 -2.98 -11.84 12.15
N ILE A 375 -1.72 -12.26 11.93
CA ILE A 375 -0.62 -12.02 12.86
C ILE A 375 0.59 -11.50 12.10
N GLU A 376 1.21 -10.45 12.65
CA GLU A 376 2.38 -9.78 12.10
C GLU A 376 3.43 -9.58 13.21
N PRO A 377 4.49 -10.39 13.24
CA PRO A 377 5.67 -10.14 14.07
C PRO A 377 6.46 -8.92 13.58
N LYS A 378 6.87 -8.04 14.51
CA LYS A 378 7.62 -6.81 14.21
C LYS A 378 8.69 -6.51 15.25
N GLY A 379 9.86 -6.09 14.75
CA GLY A 379 10.91 -5.49 15.55
C GLY A 379 10.67 -3.99 15.79
N ASP A 380 11.10 -3.49 16.95
CA ASP A 380 10.85 -2.13 17.43
C ASP A 380 11.33 -1.00 16.50
N HIS A 381 12.32 -1.26 15.65
CA HIS A 381 12.94 -0.28 14.74
C HIS A 381 12.14 0.04 13.47
N LEU A 382 11.14 -0.77 13.11
CA LEU A 382 10.39 -0.64 11.84
C LEU A 382 8.99 -0.01 12.00
N ARG A 383 8.63 0.43 13.21
CA ARG A 383 7.26 0.85 13.55
C ARG A 383 6.70 2.07 12.79
N PRO A 384 7.42 3.21 12.65
CA PRO A 384 6.80 4.44 12.14
C PRO A 384 6.21 4.36 10.73
N GLN A 385 6.63 3.39 9.91
CA GLN A 385 6.12 3.21 8.54
C GLN A 385 4.94 2.22 8.49
N ASP A 386 4.75 1.42 9.54
CA ASP A 386 3.83 0.30 9.58
C ASP A 386 2.65 0.51 10.56
N ASP A 387 2.57 1.65 11.25
CA ASP A 387 1.48 1.96 12.21
C ASP A 387 0.08 1.78 11.60
N TRP A 388 -0.10 2.15 10.32
CA TRP A 388 -1.37 1.96 9.61
C TRP A 388 -1.82 0.49 9.53
N LYS A 389 -0.90 -0.48 9.53
CA LYS A 389 -1.25 -1.91 9.54
C LYS A 389 -1.76 -2.34 10.90
N GLN A 390 -1.21 -1.79 11.98
CA GLN A 390 -1.68 -2.05 13.34
C GLN A 390 -3.09 -1.49 13.53
N ASP A 391 -3.32 -0.25 13.05
CA ASP A 391 -4.66 0.36 13.05
C ASP A 391 -5.63 -0.48 12.22
N PHE A 392 -5.21 -0.95 11.04
CA PHE A 392 -6.03 -1.81 10.20
C PHE A 392 -6.36 -3.15 10.88
N LEU A 393 -5.39 -3.83 11.51
CA LEU A 393 -5.64 -5.07 12.25
C LEU A 393 -6.65 -4.87 13.38
N ALA A 394 -6.60 -3.72 14.08
CA ALA A 394 -7.59 -3.35 15.08
C ALA A 394 -8.99 -3.10 14.45
N GLN A 395 -9.06 -2.40 13.31
CA GLN A 395 -10.31 -2.17 12.57
C GLN A 395 -10.94 -3.50 12.11
N VAL A 396 -10.15 -4.48 11.64
CA VAL A 396 -10.65 -5.79 11.20
C VAL A 396 -11.44 -6.46 12.31
N LYS A 397 -10.98 -6.37 13.57
CA LYS A 397 -11.68 -6.96 14.73
C LYS A 397 -13.08 -6.37 14.95
N THR A 398 -13.29 -5.09 14.64
CA THR A 398 -14.53 -4.36 14.92
C THR A 398 -15.45 -4.19 13.72
N GLU A 399 -14.90 -4.15 12.51
CA GLU A 399 -15.60 -3.73 11.30
C GLU A 399 -15.71 -4.82 10.23
N ALA A 400 -14.99 -5.94 10.35
CA ALA A 400 -15.08 -7.03 9.37
C ALA A 400 -16.47 -7.69 9.42
N ARG A 401 -17.07 -7.87 8.25
CA ARG A 401 -18.39 -8.48 8.05
C ARG A 401 -18.26 -9.73 7.22
N LEU A 402 -18.98 -10.77 7.64
CA LEU A 402 -19.00 -12.06 6.95
C LEU A 402 -20.45 -12.28 6.48
N GLU A 403 -20.73 -11.96 5.22
CA GLU A 403 -22.10 -11.98 4.70
C GLU A 403 -22.66 -13.41 4.47
N THR A 404 -21.88 -14.46 4.69
CA THR A 404 -22.30 -15.84 4.38
C THR A 404 -22.34 -16.72 5.62
N ILE A 405 -23.52 -17.24 5.96
CA ILE A 405 -23.68 -18.39 6.85
C ILE A 405 -23.23 -19.62 6.07
N PHE A 406 -21.96 -20.00 6.20
CA PHE A 406 -21.39 -21.12 5.49
C PHE A 406 -21.75 -22.43 6.21
N GLN A 407 -22.59 -23.28 5.61
CA GLN A 407 -22.69 -24.73 5.91
C GLN A 407 -22.67 -25.15 7.41
N GLY A 408 -23.26 -24.35 8.31
CA GLY A 408 -23.25 -24.64 9.75
C GLY A 408 -21.90 -24.45 10.46
N ARG A 409 -20.96 -23.70 9.86
CA ARG A 409 -19.71 -23.25 10.47
C ARG A 409 -19.75 -21.73 10.63
N ASP A 410 -19.43 -21.27 11.83
CA ASP A 410 -19.36 -19.85 12.15
C ASP A 410 -17.90 -19.41 12.12
N TYR A 411 -17.62 -18.35 11.37
CA TYR A 411 -16.28 -17.78 11.31
C TYR A 411 -16.20 -16.49 12.11
N THR A 412 -15.06 -16.27 12.76
CA THR A 412 -14.69 -14.95 13.28
C THR A 412 -13.31 -14.59 12.74
N VAL A 413 -13.22 -13.44 12.08
CA VAL A 413 -11.97 -12.91 11.54
C VAL A 413 -11.46 -11.82 12.46
N LEU A 414 -10.21 -11.92 12.88
CA LEU A 414 -9.59 -11.03 13.85
C LEU A 414 -8.20 -10.62 13.37
N GLY A 415 -7.86 -9.34 13.53
CA GLY A 415 -6.47 -8.89 13.52
C GLY A 415 -5.95 -8.81 14.96
N LEU A 416 -4.76 -9.34 15.21
CA LEU A 416 -4.07 -9.14 16.48
C LEU A 416 -3.15 -7.91 16.39
N PRO A 417 -2.83 -7.25 17.52
CA PRO A 417 -1.73 -6.29 17.57
C PRO A 417 -0.43 -6.89 17.03
N PHE A 418 0.58 -6.08 16.74
CA PHE A 418 1.88 -6.61 16.37
C PHE A 418 2.48 -7.48 17.48
N PHE A 419 3.16 -8.54 17.10
CA PHE A 419 3.93 -9.36 18.03
C PHE A 419 5.37 -8.86 18.11
N ASN A 420 5.92 -8.74 19.32
CA ASN A 420 7.34 -8.54 19.58
C ASN A 420 7.72 -9.33 20.85
N GLU A 421 8.98 -9.74 20.99
CA GLU A 421 9.48 -10.39 22.20
C GLU A 421 9.49 -9.48 23.43
N THR A 422 9.57 -8.15 23.27
CA THR A 422 9.69 -7.23 24.41
C THR A 422 8.83 -5.97 24.25
N GLY A 423 8.73 -5.18 25.32
CA GLY A 423 8.05 -3.88 25.31
C GLY A 423 6.53 -3.92 25.39
N GLN A 424 5.91 -2.73 25.23
CA GLN A 424 4.45 -2.54 25.30
C GLN A 424 3.71 -3.30 24.21
N THR A 425 4.28 -3.37 23.00
CA THR A 425 3.72 -4.16 21.88
C THR A 425 3.50 -5.62 22.27
N ASN A 426 4.43 -6.23 23.02
CA ASN A 426 4.25 -7.58 23.54
C ASN A 426 3.09 -7.65 24.54
N ALA A 427 2.96 -6.67 25.44
CA ALA A 427 1.88 -6.64 26.42
C ALA A 427 0.49 -6.55 25.75
N ASP A 428 0.34 -5.68 24.75
CA ASP A 428 -0.93 -5.51 24.02
C ASP A 428 -1.29 -6.77 23.20
N PHE A 429 -0.28 -7.38 22.57
CA PHE A 429 -0.43 -8.67 21.89
C PHE A 429 -0.88 -9.76 22.86
N LYS A 430 -0.16 -9.94 23.98
CA LYS A 430 -0.47 -10.96 24.98
C LYS A 430 -1.85 -10.76 25.58
N LEU A 431 -2.24 -9.53 25.89
CA LEU A 431 -3.58 -9.24 26.39
C LEU A 431 -4.67 -9.63 25.38
N SER A 432 -4.45 -9.34 24.09
CA SER A 432 -5.37 -9.74 23.02
C SER A 432 -5.40 -11.25 22.80
N PHE A 433 -4.24 -11.92 22.86
CA PHE A 433 -4.09 -13.36 22.69
C PHE A 433 -4.65 -14.15 23.87
N ASP A 434 -4.40 -13.70 25.10
CA ASP A 434 -4.93 -14.30 26.32
C ASP A 434 -6.45 -14.18 26.39
N GLY A 435 -7.06 -13.14 25.80
CA GLY A 435 -8.52 -13.05 25.66
C GLY A 435 -9.13 -14.11 24.73
N LEU A 436 -8.30 -14.86 23.98
CA LEU A 436 -8.72 -16.00 23.17
C LEU A 436 -8.59 -17.33 23.93
N LEU A 437 -7.89 -17.36 25.06
CA LEU A 437 -7.70 -18.55 25.89
C LEU A 437 -8.71 -18.55 27.04
#